data_AF-A0A2H0APR8-F1
#
_entry.id   AF-A0A2H0APR8-F1
#
_cell.length_a   1.000
_cell.length_b   1.000
_cell.length_c   1.000
_cell.angle_alpha   90.00
_cell.angle_beta   90.00
_cell.angle_gamma   90.00
#
_symmetry.space_group_name_H-M   'P 1'
#
loop_
_entity.id
_entity.type
_entity.pdbx_description
1 polymer ?
#
loop_
_entity_poly.entity_id
_entity_poly.type
_entity_poly.pdbx_seq_one_letter_code
_entity_poly.pdbx_strand_id
1 'polypeptide(L)'
;MYKLGLWAMMFMAAIWVFSGCGEKEQDQSKPATVTKEEVKQEVKEAYKAAATYTKEQMQAYKDQAESKLAGYAKDIDQLKVKAEKLEGDARVKAEQQITALRQKRDAVSEKLKELSSSSGSAWEQLKSGLDAAMDDLIDAYKKVVAEFSNS
;
A
#
# COMPACT_ATOMS: atom_id res chain seq x y z
N MET A 1 35.13 -28.16 8.94
CA MET A 1 34.46 -29.47 8.72
C MET A 1 34.03 -29.99 10.07
N TYR A 2 32.88 -30.69 10.14
CA TYR A 2 32.16 -31.15 11.35
C TYR A 2 31.29 -30.13 12.09
N LYS A 3 30.18 -29.67 11.49
CA LYS A 3 28.87 -29.49 12.16
C LYS A 3 27.70 -29.59 11.16
N LEU A 4 27.83 -30.50 10.18
CA LEU A 4 26.77 -30.87 9.23
C LEU A 4 26.08 -32.18 9.69
N GLY A 5 25.67 -32.23 10.96
CA GLY A 5 25.19 -33.47 11.59
C GLY A 5 24.18 -33.27 12.72
N LEU A 6 23.62 -32.06 12.85
CA LEU A 6 22.58 -31.74 13.85
C LEU A 6 21.33 -31.12 13.22
N TRP A 7 21.18 -31.27 11.90
CA TRP A 7 19.98 -30.94 11.13
C TRP A 7 19.39 -32.23 10.54
N ALA A 8 19.30 -33.28 11.35
CA ALA A 8 18.66 -34.54 10.99
C ALA A 8 17.82 -35.14 12.13
N MET A 9 17.72 -34.45 13.28
CA MET A 9 16.97 -34.89 14.46
C MET A 9 15.79 -33.95 14.78
N MET A 10 15.25 -33.30 13.75
CA MET A 10 14.07 -32.44 13.88
C MET A 10 13.04 -32.75 12.77
N PHE A 11 12.86 -34.03 12.45
CA PHE A 11 11.86 -34.46 11.46
C PHE A 11 11.21 -35.83 11.74
N MET A 12 11.30 -36.37 12.95
CA MET A 12 10.57 -37.60 13.31
C MET A 12 10.06 -37.55 14.76
N ALA A 13 8.97 -36.84 14.95
CA ALA A 13 7.98 -37.13 15.99
C ALA A 13 6.64 -36.45 15.59
N ALA A 14 6.13 -36.80 14.41
CA ALA A 14 4.71 -36.67 14.16
C ALA A 14 4.00 -37.79 14.93
N ILE A 15 3.14 -37.41 15.87
CA ILE A 15 1.90 -38.05 16.36
C ILE A 15 1.67 -37.50 17.77
N TRP A 16 0.82 -36.48 17.88
CA TRP A 16 -0.35 -36.49 18.77
C TRP A 16 -1.33 -35.46 18.18
N VAL A 17 -2.35 -36.00 17.53
CA VAL A 17 -3.50 -35.29 16.98
C VAL A 17 -4.63 -35.47 17.99
N PHE A 18 -5.40 -34.40 18.20
CA PHE A 18 -6.77 -34.35 18.73
C PHE A 18 -7.07 -34.35 20.25
N SER A 19 -7.91 -33.36 20.57
CA SER A 19 -8.92 -33.27 21.64
C SER A 19 -8.53 -32.53 22.93
N GLY A 20 -9.11 -31.34 23.11
CA GLY A 20 -9.31 -30.76 24.44
C GLY A 20 -9.29 -29.23 24.47
N CYS A 21 -10.46 -28.61 24.33
CA CYS A 21 -10.71 -27.29 24.92
C CYS A 21 -10.87 -27.50 26.44
N GLY A 22 -10.03 -26.88 27.28
CA GLY A 22 -10.14 -26.98 28.75
C GLY A 22 -8.87 -26.63 29.54
N GLU A 23 -8.65 -25.32 29.76
CA GLU A 23 -8.10 -24.62 30.94
C GLU A 23 -7.06 -25.28 31.88
N LYS A 24 -5.85 -24.69 31.96
CA LYS A 24 -5.16 -24.18 33.20
C LYS A 24 -3.69 -23.85 32.94
N GLU A 25 -3.27 -22.69 33.43
CA GLU A 25 -1.94 -22.08 33.34
C GLU A 25 -0.77 -23.01 33.72
N GLN A 26 0.34 -22.86 33.01
CA GLN A 26 1.65 -22.89 33.66
C GLN A 26 2.62 -21.92 32.94
N ASP A 27 2.64 -20.70 33.47
CA ASP A 27 3.82 -19.84 33.57
C ASP A 27 5.07 -20.68 33.89
N GLN A 28 6.09 -20.57 33.03
CA GLN A 28 7.44 -21.03 33.34
C GLN A 28 8.45 -19.90 33.11
N SER A 29 8.31 -18.87 33.95
CA SER A 29 9.42 -18.09 34.47
C SER A 29 10.58 -18.98 34.95
N LYS A 30 11.65 -19.07 34.16
CA LYS A 30 13.02 -19.20 34.69
C LYS A 30 13.66 -17.81 34.66
N PRO A 31 14.25 -17.31 35.76
CA PRO A 31 14.83 -15.97 35.80
C PRO A 31 16.16 -16.02 35.06
N ALA A 32 16.13 -15.75 33.75
CA ALA A 32 17.27 -15.07 33.16
C ALA A 32 17.31 -13.69 33.82
N THR A 33 18.41 -13.38 34.51
CA THR A 33 18.74 -12.01 34.88
C THR A 33 19.05 -11.23 33.60
N VAL A 34 18.04 -11.01 32.77
CA VAL A 34 18.03 -9.87 31.85
C VAL A 34 17.68 -8.70 32.75
N THR A 35 18.63 -7.79 32.92
CA THR A 35 18.39 -6.62 33.76
C THR A 35 17.16 -5.88 33.24
N LYS A 36 16.33 -5.33 34.14
CA LYS A 36 15.13 -4.56 33.76
C LYS A 36 15.46 -3.45 32.76
N GLU A 37 16.69 -2.96 32.78
CA GLU A 37 17.20 -1.96 31.84
C GLU A 37 17.50 -2.56 30.46
N GLU A 38 18.06 -3.76 30.35
CA GLU A 38 18.18 -4.50 29.08
C GLU A 38 16.80 -4.81 28.48
N VAL A 39 15.83 -5.33 29.25
CA VAL A 39 14.47 -5.57 28.72
C VAL A 39 13.81 -4.27 28.25
N LYS A 40 13.91 -3.17 29.01
CA LYS A 40 13.37 -1.86 28.60
C LYS A 40 14.06 -1.34 27.35
N GLN A 41 15.36 -1.56 27.21
CA GLN A 41 16.14 -1.10 26.09
C GLN A 41 15.84 -1.92 24.84
N GLU A 42 15.85 -3.25 24.93
CA GLU A 42 15.49 -4.16 23.84
C GLU A 42 14.05 -3.92 23.36
N VAL A 43 13.09 -3.70 24.26
CA VAL A 43 11.70 -3.36 23.87
C VAL A 43 11.64 -1.99 23.18
N LYS A 44 12.40 -0.98 23.62
CA LYS A 44 12.46 0.32 22.95
C LYS A 44 13.10 0.22 21.56
N GLU A 45 14.14 -0.59 21.43
CA GLU A 45 14.83 -0.81 20.15
C GLU A 45 13.94 -1.59 19.19
N ALA A 46 13.28 -2.65 19.64
CA ALA A 46 12.30 -3.39 18.86
C ALA A 46 11.11 -2.51 18.43
N TYR A 47 10.58 -1.67 19.34
CA TYR A 47 9.50 -0.73 19.01
C TYR A 47 9.94 0.32 17.99
N LYS A 48 11.15 0.89 18.16
CA LYS A 48 11.72 1.85 17.20
C LYS A 48 11.95 1.20 15.85
N ALA A 49 12.50 -0.03 15.82
CA ALA A 49 12.72 -0.77 14.59
C ALA A 49 11.39 -1.03 13.85
N ALA A 50 10.36 -1.47 14.57
CA ALA A 50 9.02 -1.64 14.01
C ALA A 50 8.44 -0.31 13.50
N ALA A 51 8.54 0.77 14.26
CA ALA A 51 8.05 2.09 13.86
C ALA A 51 8.76 2.64 12.60
N THR A 52 10.08 2.47 12.51
CA THR A 52 10.87 2.84 11.33
C THR A 52 10.45 2.02 10.12
N TYR A 53 10.33 0.69 10.27
CA TYR A 53 9.88 -0.20 9.20
C TYR A 53 8.49 0.16 8.68
N THR A 54 7.53 0.48 9.57
CA THR A 54 6.21 0.96 9.17
C THR A 54 6.29 2.30 8.44
N LYS A 55 7.11 3.25 8.92
CA LYS A 55 7.29 4.55 8.26
C LYS A 55 7.88 4.40 6.85
N GLU A 56 8.87 3.53 6.67
CA GLU A 56 9.48 3.25 5.36
C GLU A 56 8.48 2.66 4.37
N GLN A 57 7.65 1.70 4.81
CA GLN A 57 6.58 1.14 3.97
C GLN A 57 5.53 2.18 3.58
N MET A 58 5.09 3.01 4.52
CA MET A 58 4.14 4.08 4.25
C MET A 58 4.71 5.09 3.25
N GLN A 59 6.01 5.42 3.36
CA GLN A 59 6.67 6.31 2.43
C GLN A 59 6.77 5.69 1.04
N ALA A 60 7.20 4.44 0.93
CA ALA A 60 7.30 3.74 -0.35
C ALA A 60 5.94 3.68 -1.07
N TYR A 61 4.85 3.46 -0.34
CA TYR A 61 3.50 3.50 -0.90
C TYR A 61 3.13 4.91 -1.41
N LYS A 62 3.43 5.96 -0.65
CA LYS A 62 3.19 7.36 -1.08
C LYS A 62 3.94 7.68 -2.37
N ASP A 63 5.23 7.35 -2.42
CA ASP A 63 6.09 7.60 -3.59
C ASP A 63 5.55 6.86 -4.83
N GLN A 64 5.09 5.61 -4.67
CA GLN A 64 4.46 4.84 -5.73
C GLN A 64 3.17 5.50 -6.23
N ALA A 65 2.31 5.95 -5.31
CA ALA A 65 1.06 6.61 -5.65
C ALA A 65 1.28 7.96 -6.35
N GLU A 66 2.25 8.76 -5.88
CA GLU A 66 2.68 10.02 -6.50
C GLU A 66 3.20 9.79 -7.92
N SER A 67 4.07 8.79 -8.11
CA SER A 67 4.61 8.44 -9.42
C SER A 67 3.51 8.00 -10.39
N LYS A 68 2.58 7.16 -9.93
CA LYS A 68 1.42 6.71 -10.72
C LYS A 68 0.53 7.90 -11.12
N LEU A 69 0.22 8.80 -10.18
CA LEU A 69 -0.57 10.00 -10.45
C LEU A 69 0.11 10.92 -11.46
N ALA A 70 1.43 11.11 -11.34
CA ALA A 70 2.22 11.90 -12.29
C ALA A 70 2.20 11.30 -13.70
N GLY A 71 2.25 9.97 -13.81
CA GLY A 71 2.06 9.26 -15.08
C GLY A 71 0.72 9.58 -15.73
N TYR A 72 -0.38 9.45 -14.98
CA TYR A 72 -1.72 9.78 -15.49
C TYR A 72 -1.89 11.27 -15.81
N ALA A 73 -1.27 12.18 -15.05
CA ALA A 73 -1.30 13.60 -15.36
C ALA A 73 -0.68 13.88 -16.74
N LYS A 74 0.48 13.27 -17.03
CA LYS A 74 1.13 13.37 -18.34
C LYS A 74 0.27 12.77 -19.45
N ASP A 75 -0.32 11.61 -19.22
CA ASP A 75 -1.18 10.94 -20.19
C ASP A 75 -2.45 11.76 -20.52
N ILE A 76 -3.05 12.39 -19.50
CA ILE A 76 -4.19 13.31 -19.68
C ILE A 76 -3.78 14.55 -20.49
N ASP A 77 -2.57 15.08 -20.28
CA ASP A 77 -2.05 16.18 -21.09
C ASP A 77 -1.81 15.76 -22.55
N GLN A 78 -1.37 14.53 -22.79
CA GLN A 78 -1.27 13.99 -24.15
C GLN A 78 -2.64 13.83 -24.82
N LEU A 79 -3.66 13.39 -24.08
CA LEU A 79 -5.04 13.36 -24.59
C LEU A 79 -5.54 14.75 -24.97
N LYS A 80 -5.20 15.78 -24.18
CA LYS A 80 -5.51 17.17 -24.51
C LYS A 80 -4.88 17.60 -25.83
N VAL A 81 -3.60 17.34 -26.05
CA VAL A 81 -2.92 17.64 -27.32
C VAL A 81 -3.56 16.91 -28.50
N LYS A 82 -4.05 15.68 -28.31
CA LYS A 82 -4.79 14.95 -29.35
C LYS A 82 -6.16 15.60 -29.61
N ALA A 83 -6.89 15.98 -28.57
CA ALA A 83 -8.19 16.63 -28.68
C ALA A 83 -8.13 17.97 -29.42
N GLU A 84 -7.04 18.72 -29.28
CA GLU A 84 -6.82 19.99 -30.01
C GLU A 84 -6.76 19.82 -31.53
N LYS A 85 -6.51 18.60 -32.03
CA LYS A 85 -6.51 18.26 -33.47
C LYS A 85 -7.88 17.83 -33.98
N LEU A 86 -8.86 17.63 -33.10
CA LEU A 86 -10.22 17.29 -33.46
C LEU A 86 -11.00 18.56 -33.79
N GLU A 87 -12.10 18.42 -34.52
CA GLU A 87 -13.00 19.50 -34.88
C GLU A 87 -14.46 19.14 -34.56
N GLY A 88 -15.31 20.16 -34.49
CA GLY A 88 -16.76 20.00 -34.26
C GLY A 88 -17.09 19.21 -33.00
N ASP A 89 -18.11 18.34 -33.09
CA ASP A 89 -18.64 17.59 -31.96
C ASP A 89 -17.63 16.63 -31.33
N ALA A 90 -16.70 16.09 -32.14
CA ALA A 90 -15.65 15.21 -31.65
C ALA A 90 -14.71 15.94 -30.68
N ARG A 91 -14.36 17.20 -30.98
CA ARG A 91 -13.56 18.04 -30.08
C ARG A 91 -14.29 18.34 -28.78
N VAL A 92 -15.56 18.74 -28.87
CA VAL A 92 -16.39 19.06 -27.69
C VAL A 92 -16.48 17.86 -26.75
N LYS A 93 -16.75 16.66 -27.30
CA LYS A 93 -16.82 15.42 -26.52
C LYS A 93 -15.48 15.10 -25.85
N ALA A 94 -14.38 15.20 -26.59
CA ALA A 94 -13.04 14.96 -26.05
C ALA A 94 -12.68 15.92 -24.91
N GLU A 95 -12.97 17.22 -25.07
CA GLU A 95 -12.71 18.24 -24.04
C GLU A 95 -13.52 17.97 -22.74
N GLN A 96 -14.77 17.52 -22.86
CA GLN A 96 -15.60 17.12 -21.72
C GLN A 96 -15.00 15.91 -20.98
N GLN A 97 -14.57 14.89 -21.72
CA GLN A 97 -13.95 13.70 -21.15
C GLN A 97 -12.63 14.01 -20.44
N ILE A 98 -11.78 14.85 -21.05
CA ILE A 98 -10.52 15.29 -20.46
C ILE A 98 -10.78 16.10 -19.19
N THR A 99 -11.82 16.94 -19.17
CA THR A 99 -12.22 17.67 -17.96
C THR A 99 -12.61 16.72 -16.83
N ALA A 100 -13.40 15.69 -17.13
CA ALA A 100 -13.76 14.68 -16.14
C ALA A 100 -12.55 13.89 -15.62
N LEU A 101 -11.58 13.57 -16.48
CA LEU A 101 -10.32 12.93 -16.05
C LEU A 101 -9.50 13.84 -15.13
N ARG A 102 -9.42 15.14 -15.42
CA ARG A 102 -8.73 16.11 -14.55
C ARG A 102 -9.36 16.19 -13.17
N GLN A 103 -10.69 16.20 -13.10
CA GLN A 103 -11.41 16.18 -11.83
C GLN A 103 -11.08 14.93 -10.99
N LYS A 104 -11.05 13.75 -11.61
CA LYS A 104 -10.66 12.50 -10.92
C LYS A 104 -9.20 12.52 -10.47
N ARG A 105 -8.28 13.00 -11.31
CA ARG A 105 -6.87 13.21 -10.94
C ARG A 105 -6.72 14.14 -9.74
N ASP A 106 -7.49 15.23 -9.70
CA ASP A 106 -7.45 16.19 -8.61
C ASP A 106 -7.98 15.57 -7.30
N ALA A 107 -9.04 14.77 -7.37
CA ALA A 107 -9.54 14.00 -6.22
C ALA A 107 -8.49 13.01 -5.67
N VAL A 108 -7.74 12.34 -6.56
CA VAL A 108 -6.61 11.49 -6.15
C VAL A 108 -5.51 12.32 -5.48
N SER A 109 -5.19 13.50 -6.02
CA SER A 109 -4.20 14.41 -5.43
C SER A 109 -4.59 14.86 -4.03
N GLU A 110 -5.87 15.19 -3.81
CA GLU A 110 -6.39 15.55 -2.49
C GLU A 110 -6.30 14.38 -1.50
N LYS A 111 -6.71 13.18 -1.91
CA LYS A 111 -6.61 11.96 -1.08
C LYS A 111 -5.16 11.62 -0.73
N LEU A 112 -4.22 11.84 -1.65
CA LEU A 112 -2.80 11.62 -1.42
C LEU A 112 -2.25 12.64 -0.41
N LYS A 113 -2.70 13.90 -0.46
CA LYS A 113 -2.36 14.92 0.53
C LYS A 113 -2.92 14.58 1.91
N GLU A 114 -4.17 14.13 2.00
CA GLU A 114 -4.78 13.64 3.24
C GLU A 114 -3.96 12.47 3.84
N LEU A 115 -3.67 11.46 3.02
CA LEU A 115 -2.85 10.31 3.43
C LEU A 115 -1.46 10.75 3.90
N SER A 116 -0.84 11.72 3.23
CA SER A 116 0.48 12.26 3.58
C SER A 116 0.55 12.87 4.97
N SER A 117 -0.56 13.47 5.43
CA SER A 117 -0.70 14.02 6.79
C SER A 117 -1.05 13.00 7.88
N SER A 118 -1.34 11.75 7.50
CA SER A 118 -1.82 10.71 8.42
C SER A 118 -0.73 9.72 8.86
N SER A 119 -0.93 9.11 10.02
CA SER A 119 -0.16 7.96 10.51
C SER A 119 -1.02 7.07 11.42
N GLY A 120 -0.53 5.88 11.74
CA GLY A 120 -1.21 4.95 12.65
C GLY A 120 -2.53 4.41 12.08
N SER A 121 -3.55 4.25 12.95
CA SER A 121 -4.80 3.55 12.62
C SER A 121 -5.62 4.19 11.49
N ALA A 122 -5.53 5.51 11.31
CA ALA A 122 -6.24 6.22 10.23
C ALA A 122 -5.62 5.98 8.84
N TRP A 123 -4.36 5.54 8.79
CA TRP A 123 -3.62 5.41 7.54
C TRP A 123 -4.24 4.38 6.59
N GLU A 124 -4.65 3.21 7.10
CA GLU A 124 -5.24 2.14 6.27
C GLU A 124 -6.57 2.57 5.62
N GLN A 125 -7.41 3.29 6.37
CA GLN A 125 -8.67 3.79 5.85
C GLN A 125 -8.45 4.83 4.75
N LEU A 126 -7.53 5.77 4.96
CA LEU A 126 -7.17 6.78 3.96
C LEU A 126 -6.51 6.15 2.74
N LYS A 127 -5.66 5.12 2.95
CA LYS A 127 -5.03 4.34 1.88
C LYS A 127 -6.08 3.68 1.01
N SER A 128 -7.06 3.00 1.61
CA SER A 128 -8.15 2.37 0.86
C SER A 128 -8.96 3.40 0.06
N GLY A 129 -9.22 4.58 0.63
CA GLY A 129 -9.88 5.68 -0.08
C GLY A 129 -9.06 6.21 -1.26
N LEU A 130 -7.74 6.32 -1.11
CA LEU A 130 -6.83 6.69 -2.20
C LEU A 130 -6.78 5.61 -3.29
N ASP A 131 -6.68 4.32 -2.92
CA ASP A 131 -6.68 3.21 -3.85
C ASP A 131 -7.96 3.22 -4.72
N ALA A 132 -9.13 3.40 -4.10
CA ALA A 132 -10.40 3.48 -4.81
C ALA A 132 -10.47 4.69 -5.77
N ALA A 133 -10.00 5.87 -5.35
CA ALA A 133 -9.96 7.04 -6.21
C ALA A 133 -8.99 6.86 -7.39
N MET A 134 -7.85 6.20 -7.15
CA MET A 134 -6.87 5.89 -8.18
C MET A 134 -7.44 4.91 -9.20
N ASP A 135 -8.12 3.85 -8.76
CA ASP A 135 -8.75 2.88 -9.67
C ASP A 135 -9.85 3.52 -10.54
N ASP A 136 -10.67 4.40 -9.96
CA ASP A 136 -11.66 5.17 -10.70
C ASP A 136 -11.02 6.07 -11.79
N LEU A 137 -9.89 6.71 -11.49
CA LEU A 137 -9.11 7.46 -12.48
C LEU A 137 -8.61 6.56 -13.61
N ILE A 138 -8.03 5.40 -13.28
CA ILE A 138 -7.49 4.44 -14.25
C ILE A 138 -8.59 3.96 -15.19
N ASP A 139 -9.75 3.60 -14.64
CA ASP A 139 -10.85 3.05 -15.42
C ASP A 139 -11.51 4.11 -16.30
N ALA A 140 -11.66 5.34 -15.79
CA ALA A 140 -12.09 6.46 -16.61
C ALA A 140 -11.10 6.73 -17.75
N TYR A 141 -9.79 6.72 -17.47
CA TYR A 141 -8.76 6.94 -18.49
C TYR A 141 -8.80 5.87 -19.58
N LYS A 142 -8.88 4.58 -19.21
CA LYS A 142 -8.99 3.47 -20.17
C LYS A 142 -10.20 3.63 -21.09
N LYS A 143 -11.36 4.04 -20.55
CA LYS A 143 -12.57 4.30 -21.35
C LYS A 143 -12.35 5.41 -22.36
N VAL A 144 -11.80 6.54 -21.93
CA VAL A 144 -11.51 7.66 -22.83
C VAL A 144 -10.52 7.25 -23.92
N VAL A 145 -9.43 6.56 -23.58
CA VAL A 145 -8.46 6.07 -24.57
C VAL A 145 -9.12 5.14 -25.59
N ALA A 146 -9.97 4.21 -25.15
CA ALA A 146 -10.70 3.32 -26.05
C ALA A 146 -11.60 4.09 -27.03
N GLU A 147 -12.26 5.16 -26.57
CA GLU A 147 -13.06 6.03 -27.44
C GLU A 147 -12.21 6.79 -28.46
N PHE A 148 -11.03 7.29 -28.05
CA PHE A 148 -10.07 7.91 -28.96
C PHE A 148 -9.48 6.93 -29.99
N SER A 149 -9.40 5.63 -29.67
CA SER A 149 -8.96 4.60 -30.63
C SER A 149 -10.03 4.17 -31.63
N ASN A 150 -11.30 4.39 -31.29
CA ASN A 150 -12.45 4.07 -32.14
C ASN A 150 -12.95 5.28 -32.96
N SER A 151 -12.35 6.45 -32.76
CA SER A 151 -12.65 7.72 -33.46
C SER A 151 -11.61 7.99 -34.53
#